data_AF-A0A1Y4BL19-F1
#
_entry.id   AF-A0A1Y4BL19-F1
#
_cell.length_a   1.000
_cell.length_b   1.000
_cell.length_c   1.000
_cell.angle_alpha   90.00
_cell.angle_beta   90.00
_cell.angle_gamma   90.00
#
_symmetry.space_group_name_H-M   'P 1'
#
loop_
_entity.id
_entity.type
_entity.pdbx_description
1 polymer ?
#
loop_
_entity_poly.entity_id
_entity_poly.type
_entity_poly.pdbx_seq_one_letter_code
_entity_poly.pdbx_strand_id
1 'polypeptide(L)'
;MANNPITVPLPQDLPETWAANQIVSPDGVSAGLTPQHGYNYLMQQVNNAQAAAEQVGAAIPQLADTDLSNLNTPQLALTNLGAGVRSNGVLNPLALVNQVGQTSYSNQTGSTEYAFDGRKGVLYDVSIQDGVESVQISGSATSTARYGAIVPNGLKAGKTYTASVFIKVNSATGSPYFMVSNNLTTVAYTIPLTQGDNYEVKTISFTATDDADSVLLEIIAGNGSSLSADIKGWKIEEGKNQTLVYQDDESNLQMISQQDMKIGLQLAECQRYQVVYSMVQSGLYFMGLARSTTLCTIMITTPVPLRVNPSIEADCSALELFDGVNEYAISSISFYTMSQNQVALSVESAGLTQGGVYLIRAKNATQMLLNSNI
;
A
#
# COMPACT_ATOMS: atom_id res chain seq x y z
N MET A 1 -11.63 -30.59 -9.02
CA MET A 1 -10.80 -31.71 -9.52
C MET A 1 -11.08 -31.81 -11.01
N ALA A 2 -10.03 -31.92 -11.85
CA ALA A 2 -10.23 -32.07 -13.30
C ALA A 2 -10.90 -33.42 -13.60
N ASN A 3 -11.92 -33.42 -14.47
CA ASN A 3 -12.60 -34.64 -14.89
C ASN A 3 -11.69 -35.43 -15.84
N ASN A 4 -11.72 -36.77 -15.77
CA ASN A 4 -10.99 -37.61 -16.73
C ASN A 4 -11.55 -37.40 -18.15
N PRO A 5 -10.74 -36.96 -19.12
CA PRO A 5 -11.21 -36.70 -20.49
C PRO A 5 -11.49 -37.98 -21.29
N ILE A 6 -10.99 -39.14 -20.85
CA ILE A 6 -11.16 -40.41 -21.55
C ILE A 6 -12.56 -40.97 -21.27
N THR A 7 -13.38 -41.07 -22.31
CA THR A 7 -14.76 -41.59 -22.23
C THR A 7 -14.93 -42.97 -22.88
N VAL A 8 -13.94 -43.41 -23.67
CA VAL A 8 -13.92 -44.74 -24.26
C VAL A 8 -13.39 -45.80 -23.28
N PRO A 9 -13.94 -47.02 -23.27
CA PRO A 9 -13.47 -48.08 -22.38
C PRO A 9 -12.11 -48.61 -22.82
N LEU A 10 -11.16 -48.64 -21.88
CA LEU A 10 -9.81 -49.19 -22.05
C LEU A 10 -9.55 -50.30 -21.02
N PRO A 11 -10.16 -51.50 -21.18
CA PRO A 11 -9.90 -52.62 -20.29
C PRO A 11 -8.46 -53.12 -20.42
N GLN A 12 -7.87 -53.50 -19.29
CA GLN A 12 -6.54 -54.11 -19.21
C GLN A 12 -6.65 -55.63 -19.33
N ASP A 13 -7.19 -56.13 -20.44
CA ASP A 13 -7.48 -57.56 -20.64
C ASP A 13 -6.90 -58.11 -21.95
N LEU A 14 -5.90 -57.43 -22.51
CA LEU A 14 -5.18 -57.90 -23.68
C LEU A 14 -4.42 -59.19 -23.36
N PRO A 15 -4.35 -60.16 -24.30
CA PRO A 15 -3.63 -61.40 -24.06
C PRO A 15 -2.12 -61.20 -23.89
N GLU A 16 -1.55 -61.81 -22.85
CA GLU A 16 -0.11 -61.77 -22.55
C GLU A 16 0.64 -63.04 -22.98
N THR A 17 -0.06 -64.17 -23.14
CA THR A 17 0.53 -65.47 -23.44
C THR A 17 0.45 -65.80 -24.93
N TRP A 18 1.43 -65.32 -25.70
CA TRP A 18 1.57 -65.62 -27.13
C TRP A 18 2.55 -66.78 -27.35
N ALA A 19 2.19 -67.72 -28.21
CA ALA A 19 3.10 -68.78 -28.68
C ALA A 19 3.68 -68.41 -30.05
N ALA A 20 4.93 -68.82 -30.29
CA ALA A 20 5.56 -68.65 -31.60
C ALA A 20 4.78 -69.45 -32.66
N ASN A 21 4.55 -68.83 -33.83
CA ASN A 21 3.77 -69.38 -34.95
C ASN A 21 2.30 -69.71 -34.64
N GLN A 22 1.72 -69.09 -33.61
CA GLN A 22 0.30 -69.23 -33.28
C GLN A 22 -0.59 -68.65 -34.38
N ILE A 23 -1.57 -69.43 -34.83
CA ILE A 23 -2.55 -68.98 -35.83
C ILE A 23 -3.64 -68.19 -35.12
N VAL A 24 -3.96 -66.99 -35.63
CA VAL A 24 -4.99 -66.11 -35.09
C VAL A 24 -6.14 -65.96 -36.09
N SER A 25 -7.37 -66.32 -35.67
CA SER A 25 -8.58 -66.09 -36.45
C SER A 25 -9.21 -64.73 -36.13
N PRO A 26 -10.10 -64.19 -36.98
CA PRO A 26 -10.78 -62.91 -36.72
C PRO A 26 -11.52 -62.86 -35.36
N ASP A 27 -12.14 -63.96 -34.97
CA ASP A 27 -12.90 -64.15 -33.72
C ASP A 27 -12.06 -64.77 -32.58
N GLY A 28 -10.82 -65.18 -32.84
CA GLY A 28 -9.96 -65.97 -31.93
C GLY A 28 -10.41 -67.42 -31.75
N VAL A 29 -11.70 -67.64 -31.53
CA VAL A 29 -12.29 -68.95 -31.21
C VAL A 29 -12.16 -69.97 -32.34
N SER A 30 -12.25 -69.54 -33.60
CA SER A 30 -12.08 -70.43 -34.75
C SER A 30 -10.67 -71.03 -34.87
N ALA A 31 -9.68 -70.43 -34.20
CA ALA A 31 -8.31 -70.98 -34.06
C ALA A 31 -8.06 -71.68 -32.71
N GLY A 32 -9.11 -71.88 -31.89
CA GLY A 32 -9.01 -72.48 -30.57
C GLY A 32 -8.51 -71.53 -29.47
N LEU A 33 -8.55 -70.22 -29.71
CA LEU A 33 -8.12 -69.18 -28.76
C LEU A 33 -9.30 -68.48 -28.09
N THR A 34 -9.02 -67.59 -27.13
CA THR A 34 -10.07 -66.76 -26.53
C THR A 34 -10.50 -65.65 -27.51
N PRO A 35 -11.71 -65.08 -27.35
CA PRO A 35 -12.15 -63.93 -28.15
C PRO A 35 -11.15 -62.75 -28.15
N GLN A 36 -10.47 -62.53 -27.03
CA GLN A 36 -9.48 -61.45 -26.89
C GLN A 36 -8.22 -61.65 -27.74
N HIS A 37 -7.91 -62.89 -28.14
CA HIS A 37 -6.83 -63.16 -29.10
C HIS A 37 -7.25 -62.88 -30.54
N GLY A 38 -8.55 -62.73 -30.82
CA GLY A 38 -9.06 -62.48 -32.16
C GLY A 38 -8.66 -61.11 -32.70
N TYR A 39 -8.29 -61.04 -33.98
CA TYR A 39 -7.89 -59.78 -34.60
C TYR A 39 -8.98 -58.69 -34.54
N ASN A 40 -10.26 -59.07 -34.58
CA ASN A 40 -11.36 -58.10 -34.46
C ASN A 40 -11.38 -57.42 -33.08
N TYR A 41 -11.16 -58.19 -32.01
CA TYR A 41 -11.10 -57.63 -30.65
C TYR A 41 -9.87 -56.74 -30.49
N LEU A 42 -8.69 -57.23 -30.92
CA LEU A 42 -7.45 -56.46 -30.84
C LEU A 42 -7.54 -55.14 -31.61
N MET A 43 -8.13 -55.15 -32.81
CA MET A 43 -8.35 -53.92 -33.59
C MET A 43 -9.35 -52.98 -32.96
N GLN A 44 -10.40 -53.49 -32.29
CA GLN A 44 -11.31 -52.65 -31.52
C GLN A 44 -10.57 -51.95 -30.37
N GLN A 45 -9.70 -52.66 -29.66
CA GLN A 45 -8.88 -52.09 -28.59
C GLN A 45 -7.89 -51.04 -29.10
N VAL A 46 -7.28 -51.28 -30.27
CA VAL A 46 -6.41 -50.29 -30.95
C VAL A 46 -7.21 -49.03 -31.33
N ASN A 47 -8.40 -49.18 -31.90
CA ASN A 47 -9.26 -48.05 -32.25
C ASN A 47 -9.69 -47.25 -31.01
N ASN A 48 -10.04 -47.95 -29.91
CA ASN A 48 -10.38 -47.30 -28.65
C ASN A 48 -9.17 -46.54 -28.07
N ALA A 49 -7.96 -47.10 -28.14
CA ALA A 49 -6.74 -46.43 -27.69
C ALA A 49 -6.43 -45.19 -28.54
N GLN A 50 -6.65 -45.23 -29.86
CA GLN A 50 -6.53 -44.06 -30.74
C GLN A 50 -7.54 -42.98 -30.36
N ALA A 51 -8.81 -43.33 -30.17
CA ALA A 51 -9.85 -42.38 -29.75
C ALA A 51 -9.54 -41.76 -28.38
N ALA A 52 -9.01 -42.54 -27.43
CA ALA A 52 -8.56 -42.02 -26.14
C ALA A 52 -7.39 -41.04 -26.29
N ALA A 53 -6.42 -41.35 -27.16
CA ALA A 53 -5.30 -40.46 -27.44
C ALA A 53 -5.77 -39.14 -28.08
N GLU A 54 -6.75 -39.19 -28.98
CA GLU A 54 -7.39 -38.00 -29.56
C GLU A 54 -8.13 -37.17 -28.48
N GLN A 55 -8.86 -37.81 -27.58
CA GLN A 55 -9.55 -37.15 -26.46
C GLN A 55 -8.56 -36.45 -25.53
N VAL A 56 -7.44 -37.10 -25.21
CA VAL A 56 -6.35 -36.49 -24.44
C VAL A 56 -5.75 -35.31 -25.22
N GLY A 57 -5.44 -35.49 -26.50
CA GLY A 57 -4.94 -34.42 -27.38
C GLY A 57 -5.86 -33.20 -27.43
N ALA A 58 -7.17 -33.41 -27.47
CA ALA A 58 -8.18 -32.35 -27.46
C ALA A 58 -8.34 -31.67 -26.09
N ALA A 59 -8.08 -32.40 -24.99
CA ALA A 59 -8.11 -31.86 -23.64
C ALA A 59 -6.85 -31.04 -23.30
N ILE A 60 -5.69 -31.32 -23.91
CA ILE A 60 -4.43 -30.61 -23.63
C ILE A 60 -4.54 -29.08 -23.82
N PRO A 61 -5.14 -28.54 -24.91
CA PRO A 61 -5.36 -27.10 -25.04
C PRO A 61 -6.26 -26.48 -23.96
N GLN A 62 -7.07 -27.29 -23.27
CA GLN A 62 -7.88 -26.86 -22.12
C GLN A 62 -7.11 -26.96 -20.79
N LEU A 63 -5.99 -27.69 -20.76
CA LEU A 63 -5.11 -27.89 -19.60
C LEU A 63 -3.86 -27.00 -19.65
N ALA A 64 -3.42 -26.60 -20.84
CA ALA A 64 -2.45 -25.54 -21.00
C ALA A 64 -3.11 -24.27 -20.47
N ASP A 65 -2.58 -23.79 -19.36
CA ASP A 65 -3.00 -22.56 -18.70
C ASP A 65 -2.82 -21.36 -19.66
N THR A 66 -3.82 -21.16 -20.51
CA THR A 66 -3.95 -20.01 -21.39
C THR A 66 -4.18 -18.72 -20.60
N ASP A 67 -4.36 -18.78 -19.27
CA ASP A 67 -4.54 -17.60 -18.43
C ASP A 67 -3.23 -16.82 -18.24
N LEU A 68 -2.07 -17.30 -18.71
CA LEU A 68 -0.86 -16.47 -18.80
C LEU A 68 -0.64 -15.86 -20.20
N SER A 69 -1.10 -16.52 -21.26
CA SER A 69 -0.94 -16.04 -22.64
C SER A 69 -2.05 -15.11 -23.12
N ASN A 70 -3.21 -15.10 -22.43
CA ASN A 70 -4.40 -14.35 -22.82
C ASN A 70 -4.67 -13.11 -21.95
N LEU A 71 -3.74 -12.72 -21.07
CA LEU A 71 -3.93 -11.53 -20.26
C LEU A 71 -3.77 -10.30 -21.15
N ASN A 72 -4.91 -9.69 -21.47
CA ASN A 72 -5.03 -8.55 -22.39
C ASN A 72 -4.21 -7.32 -21.92
N THR A 73 -3.70 -7.32 -20.69
CA THR A 73 -2.80 -6.28 -20.17
C THR A 73 -1.72 -6.84 -19.23
N PRO A 74 -0.50 -6.24 -19.21
CA PRO A 74 0.54 -6.56 -18.24
C PRO A 74 0.11 -6.40 -16.77
N GLN A 75 -0.87 -5.54 -16.50
CA GLN A 75 -1.39 -5.26 -15.16
C GLN A 75 -2.22 -6.43 -14.62
N LEU A 76 -3.04 -7.06 -15.46
CA LEU A 76 -3.78 -8.27 -15.09
C LEU A 76 -2.82 -9.43 -14.79
N ALA A 77 -1.72 -9.53 -15.54
CA ALA A 77 -0.64 -10.49 -15.27
C ALA A 77 0.04 -10.27 -13.91
N LEU A 78 0.32 -9.02 -13.55
CA LEU A 78 0.88 -8.70 -12.23
C LEU A 78 -0.06 -9.12 -11.09
N THR A 79 -1.36 -8.85 -11.23
CA THR A 79 -2.36 -9.24 -10.24
C THR A 79 -2.46 -10.77 -10.12
N ASN A 80 -2.59 -11.49 -11.23
CA ASN A 80 -2.77 -12.95 -11.22
C ASN A 80 -1.54 -13.70 -10.66
N LEU A 81 -0.34 -13.17 -10.88
CA LEU A 81 0.89 -13.72 -10.32
C LEU A 81 1.11 -13.35 -8.84
N GLY A 82 0.28 -12.49 -8.26
CA GLY A 82 0.54 -11.89 -6.94
C GLY A 82 1.85 -11.11 -6.90
N ALA A 83 2.34 -10.66 -8.05
CA ALA A 83 3.60 -9.95 -8.17
C ALA A 83 3.44 -8.53 -7.62
N GLY A 84 4.45 -8.06 -6.89
CA GLY A 84 4.48 -6.67 -6.41
C GLY A 84 4.52 -5.69 -7.58
N VAL A 85 3.82 -4.57 -7.42
CA VAL A 85 3.93 -3.41 -8.33
C VAL A 85 5.08 -2.51 -7.92
N ARG A 86 5.49 -1.60 -8.82
CA ARG A 86 6.50 -0.58 -8.49
C ARG A 86 6.01 0.29 -7.34
N SER A 87 6.96 0.73 -6.52
CA SER A 87 6.70 1.63 -5.40
C SER A 87 6.04 2.92 -5.87
N ASN A 88 5.09 3.39 -5.08
CA ASN A 88 4.40 4.65 -5.26
C ASN A 88 5.24 5.78 -4.67
N GLY A 89 5.54 6.79 -5.48
CA GLY A 89 6.25 7.99 -5.06
C GLY A 89 5.39 9.00 -4.28
N VAL A 90 4.08 8.78 -4.17
CA VAL A 90 3.14 9.65 -3.43
C VAL A 90 3.10 9.28 -1.95
N LEU A 91 3.05 10.28 -1.07
CA LEU A 91 2.81 10.08 0.36
C LEU A 91 1.33 9.74 0.63
N ASN A 92 1.09 8.67 1.40
CA ASN A 92 -0.25 8.19 1.77
C ASN A 92 -1.20 8.09 0.55
N PRO A 93 -0.86 7.26 -0.44
CA PRO A 93 -1.48 7.33 -1.77
C PRO A 93 -2.97 6.97 -1.81
N LEU A 94 -3.47 6.25 -0.81
CA LEU A 94 -4.85 5.74 -0.76
C LEU A 94 -5.69 6.36 0.37
N ALA A 95 -5.20 7.41 1.03
CA ALA A 95 -5.88 8.06 2.16
C ALA A 95 -6.35 7.10 3.29
N LEU A 96 -5.70 5.94 3.43
CA LEU A 96 -5.99 4.96 4.48
C LEU A 96 -5.43 5.40 5.85
N VAL A 97 -4.49 6.34 5.84
CA VAL A 97 -3.84 6.87 7.03
C VAL A 97 -4.36 8.27 7.29
N ASN A 98 -4.89 8.47 8.49
CA ASN A 98 -5.38 9.76 8.95
C ASN A 98 -4.98 9.94 10.41
N GLN A 99 -3.76 10.45 10.64
CA GLN A 99 -3.20 10.57 11.99
C GLN A 99 -3.95 11.59 12.87
N VAL A 100 -4.63 12.55 12.27
CA VAL A 100 -5.38 13.60 12.97
C VAL A 100 -6.76 13.10 13.42
N GLY A 101 -7.25 12.00 12.84
CA GLY A 101 -8.56 11.41 13.15
C GLY A 101 -9.76 12.24 12.68
N GLN A 102 -9.54 13.35 11.98
CA GLN A 102 -10.59 14.19 11.39
C GLN A 102 -10.97 13.67 10.01
N THR A 103 -12.25 13.48 9.74
CA THR A 103 -12.74 12.94 8.46
C THR A 103 -13.10 14.02 7.44
N SER A 104 -12.93 15.29 7.78
CA SER A 104 -13.18 16.42 6.88
C SER A 104 -12.19 17.55 7.11
N TYR A 105 -11.79 18.20 6.01
CA TYR A 105 -10.86 19.32 5.98
C TYR A 105 -11.37 20.34 4.97
N SER A 106 -11.25 21.62 5.31
CA SER A 106 -11.58 22.70 4.38
C SER A 106 -10.52 23.79 4.46
N ASN A 107 -10.18 24.35 3.31
CA ASN A 107 -9.35 25.53 3.20
C ASN A 107 -10.01 26.48 2.21
N GLN A 108 -10.59 27.55 2.73
CA GLN A 108 -11.20 28.63 1.95
C GLN A 108 -10.31 29.88 1.89
N THR A 109 -9.08 29.77 2.41
CA THR A 109 -8.08 30.83 2.33
C THR A 109 -7.42 30.79 0.96
N GLY A 110 -6.98 31.94 0.44
CA GLY A 110 -6.20 32.02 -0.80
C GLY A 110 -4.77 31.48 -0.69
N SER A 111 -4.39 30.88 0.45
CA SER A 111 -3.07 30.32 0.75
C SER A 111 -3.08 28.80 0.76
N THR A 112 -1.95 28.19 0.42
CA THR A 112 -1.80 26.73 0.48
C THR A 112 -1.77 26.25 1.92
N GLU A 113 -2.62 25.28 2.25
CA GLU A 113 -2.69 24.64 3.56
C GLU A 113 -2.69 23.11 3.43
N TYR A 114 -2.34 22.44 4.51
CA TYR A 114 -2.38 20.98 4.60
C TYR A 114 -3.79 20.49 4.94
N ALA A 115 -4.18 19.38 4.32
CA ALA A 115 -5.34 18.61 4.77
C ALA A 115 -4.85 17.52 5.74
N PHE A 116 -5.03 16.26 5.39
CA PHE A 116 -4.46 15.11 6.09
C PHE A 116 -3.11 14.70 5.48
N ASP A 117 -2.48 13.69 6.09
CA ASP A 117 -1.12 13.23 5.77
C ASP A 117 -0.88 13.08 4.25
N GLY A 118 0.04 13.89 3.72
CA GLY A 118 0.43 13.85 2.31
C GLY A 118 -0.48 14.60 1.35
N ARG A 119 -1.41 15.42 1.85
CA ARG A 119 -2.30 16.25 1.04
C ARG A 119 -2.15 17.73 1.37
N LYS A 120 -2.18 18.57 0.34
CA LYS A 120 -2.24 20.03 0.49
C LYS A 120 -2.98 20.66 -0.68
N GLY A 121 -3.45 21.88 -0.49
CA GLY A 121 -4.22 22.58 -1.51
C GLY A 121 -4.58 24.00 -1.12
N VAL A 122 -5.37 24.65 -1.97
CA VAL A 122 -5.95 25.98 -1.77
C VAL A 122 -7.38 25.97 -2.32
N LEU A 123 -8.32 26.61 -1.61
CA LEU A 123 -9.74 26.65 -2.00
C LEU A 123 -10.34 25.26 -2.24
N TYR A 124 -10.26 24.40 -1.22
CA TYR A 124 -10.79 23.03 -1.27
C TYR A 124 -11.67 22.71 -0.06
N ASP A 125 -12.60 21.78 -0.27
CA ASP A 125 -13.24 20.99 0.77
C ASP A 125 -12.98 19.51 0.45
N VAL A 126 -12.56 18.73 1.45
CA VAL A 126 -12.35 17.28 1.30
C VAL A 126 -12.91 16.54 2.49
N SER A 127 -13.61 15.45 2.24
CA SER A 127 -13.96 14.45 3.25
C SER A 127 -13.38 13.09 2.90
N ILE A 128 -13.05 12.30 3.92
CA ILE A 128 -12.46 10.98 3.78
C ILE A 128 -13.39 9.95 4.41
N GLN A 129 -13.79 8.96 3.62
CA GLN A 129 -14.55 7.82 4.11
C GLN A 129 -14.08 6.55 3.40
N ASP A 130 -13.74 5.52 4.17
CA ASP A 130 -13.34 4.20 3.66
C ASP A 130 -12.24 4.24 2.57
N GLY A 131 -11.26 5.14 2.74
CA GLY A 131 -10.15 5.32 1.78
C GLY A 131 -10.53 6.08 0.50
N VAL A 132 -11.71 6.70 0.46
CA VAL A 132 -12.16 7.58 -0.63
C VAL A 132 -12.06 9.03 -0.18
N GLU A 133 -11.38 9.85 -0.98
CA GLU A 133 -11.32 11.30 -0.84
C GLU A 133 -12.42 11.93 -1.69
N SER A 134 -13.48 12.45 -1.07
CA SER A 134 -14.50 13.24 -1.76
C SER A 134 -14.09 14.71 -1.72
N VAL A 135 -13.65 15.22 -2.87
CA VAL A 135 -13.03 16.54 -3.01
C VAL A 135 -13.94 17.48 -3.79
N GLN A 136 -14.04 18.73 -3.31
CA GLN A 136 -14.64 19.84 -4.03
C GLN A 136 -13.62 20.98 -4.13
N ILE A 137 -13.42 21.50 -5.33
CA ILE A 137 -12.60 22.69 -5.60
C ILE A 137 -13.34 23.65 -6.51
N SER A 138 -13.20 24.95 -6.26
CA SER A 138 -13.86 25.98 -7.07
C SER A 138 -12.96 27.20 -7.23
N GLY A 139 -12.44 27.38 -8.44
CA GLY A 139 -11.67 28.55 -8.81
C GLY A 139 -12.57 29.73 -9.18
N SER A 140 -11.97 30.92 -9.24
CA SER A 140 -12.64 32.12 -9.75
C SER A 140 -11.88 32.68 -10.95
N ALA A 141 -12.31 33.83 -11.48
CA ALA A 141 -11.57 34.53 -12.52
C ALA A 141 -10.19 35.03 -12.04
N THR A 142 -9.99 35.18 -10.73
CA THR A 142 -8.76 35.74 -10.13
C THR A 142 -8.06 34.78 -9.17
N SER A 143 -8.62 33.59 -8.92
CA SER A 143 -8.06 32.59 -8.01
C SER A 143 -8.11 31.20 -8.64
N THR A 144 -7.07 30.42 -8.37
CA THR A 144 -6.99 29.01 -8.78
C THR A 144 -7.18 28.14 -7.55
N ALA A 145 -8.16 27.24 -7.60
CA ALA A 145 -8.35 26.21 -6.61
C ALA A 145 -7.56 24.96 -6.99
N ARG A 146 -6.93 24.32 -6.01
CA ARG A 146 -6.15 23.11 -6.24
C ARG A 146 -6.15 22.21 -5.02
N TYR A 147 -6.08 20.91 -5.25
CA TYR A 147 -5.93 19.91 -4.22
C TYR A 147 -5.04 18.80 -4.76
N GLY A 148 -4.05 18.35 -3.97
CA GLY A 148 -3.10 17.38 -4.48
C GLY A 148 -2.29 16.64 -3.44
N ALA A 149 -1.65 15.60 -3.95
CA ALA A 149 -0.85 14.65 -3.21
C ALA A 149 0.65 14.96 -3.36
N ILE A 150 1.37 14.90 -2.24
CA ILE A 150 2.79 15.24 -2.15
C ILE A 150 3.66 14.08 -2.66
N VAL A 151 4.66 14.41 -3.48
CA VAL A 151 5.71 13.50 -3.96
C VAL A 151 7.02 13.88 -3.26
N PRO A 152 7.31 13.32 -2.06
CA PRO A 152 8.39 13.81 -1.19
C PRO A 152 9.79 13.65 -1.79
N ASN A 153 10.02 12.59 -2.56
CA ASN A 153 11.33 12.31 -3.16
C ASN A 153 11.56 13.03 -4.50
N GLY A 154 10.58 13.84 -4.94
CA GLY A 154 10.67 14.60 -6.18
C GLY A 154 10.77 13.71 -7.43
N LEU A 155 11.32 14.30 -8.49
CA LEU A 155 11.61 13.65 -9.77
C LEU A 155 13.10 13.79 -10.10
N LYS A 156 13.63 12.84 -10.88
CA LYS A 156 15.02 12.84 -11.36
C LYS A 156 15.10 13.02 -12.87
N ALA A 157 16.01 13.89 -13.30
CA ALA A 157 16.27 14.18 -14.70
C ALA A 157 16.56 12.90 -15.50
N GLY A 158 16.01 12.81 -16.71
CA GLY A 158 16.19 11.69 -17.63
C GLY A 158 15.40 10.43 -17.26
N LYS A 159 14.70 10.40 -16.12
CA LYS A 159 13.81 9.29 -15.75
C LYS A 159 12.43 9.47 -16.36
N THR A 160 11.87 8.37 -16.83
CA THR A 160 10.47 8.33 -17.28
C THR A 160 9.58 7.97 -16.11
N TYR A 161 8.52 8.75 -15.90
CA TYR A 161 7.52 8.54 -14.87
C TYR A 161 6.13 8.40 -15.47
N THR A 162 5.27 7.67 -14.76
CA THR A 162 3.84 7.64 -14.99
C THR A 162 3.12 8.11 -13.74
N ALA A 163 2.41 9.23 -13.85
CA ALA A 163 1.47 9.70 -12.84
C ALA A 163 0.07 9.21 -13.17
N SER A 164 -0.68 8.77 -12.16
CA SER A 164 -2.04 8.29 -12.32
C SER A 164 -2.91 8.64 -11.11
N VAL A 165 -4.19 8.87 -11.37
CA VAL A 165 -5.22 9.08 -10.35
C VAL A 165 -6.44 8.23 -10.69
N PHE A 166 -6.96 7.51 -9.70
CA PHE A 166 -8.19 6.72 -9.82
C PHE A 166 -9.35 7.53 -9.26
N ILE A 167 -10.16 8.08 -10.16
CA ILE A 167 -11.07 9.20 -9.89
C ILE A 167 -12.43 8.98 -10.53
N LYS A 168 -13.50 9.39 -9.86
CA LYS A 168 -14.84 9.55 -10.44
C LYS A 168 -15.22 11.03 -10.35
N VAL A 169 -15.41 11.68 -11.49
CA VAL A 169 -15.75 13.10 -11.54
C VAL A 169 -17.26 13.29 -11.45
N ASN A 170 -17.74 13.68 -10.26
CA ASN A 170 -19.16 13.89 -9.96
C ASN A 170 -19.74 15.09 -10.71
N SER A 171 -18.97 16.19 -10.80
CA SER A 171 -19.33 17.37 -11.58
C SER A 171 -18.08 18.13 -12.00
N ALA A 172 -18.13 18.76 -13.17
CA ALA A 172 -17.07 19.61 -13.68
C ALA A 172 -17.68 20.80 -14.44
N THR A 173 -17.27 22.02 -14.10
CA THR A 173 -17.62 23.24 -14.83
C THR A 173 -16.35 23.90 -15.34
N GLY A 174 -16.37 24.40 -16.58
CA GLY A 174 -15.19 25.00 -17.21
C GLY A 174 -14.20 23.94 -17.69
N SER A 175 -12.94 24.05 -17.29
CA SER A 175 -11.87 23.15 -17.72
C SER A 175 -10.96 22.75 -16.56
N PRO A 176 -11.47 22.00 -15.57
CA PRO A 176 -10.61 21.41 -14.55
C PRO A 176 -9.74 20.30 -15.15
N TYR A 177 -8.60 20.03 -14.52
CA TYR A 177 -7.62 19.09 -15.05
C TYR A 177 -6.77 18.46 -13.95
N PHE A 178 -6.27 17.26 -14.24
CA PHE A 178 -5.25 16.59 -13.44
C PHE A 178 -3.87 16.92 -14.00
N MET A 179 -2.89 17.15 -13.13
CA MET A 179 -1.54 17.51 -13.50
C MET A 179 -0.48 16.92 -12.56
N VAL A 180 0.75 16.90 -13.07
CA VAL A 180 1.97 16.88 -12.24
C VAL A 180 2.51 18.30 -12.20
N SER A 181 2.88 18.82 -11.02
CA SER A 181 3.42 20.17 -10.86
C SER A 181 4.64 20.21 -9.94
N ASN A 182 5.44 21.27 -10.02
CA ASN A 182 6.52 21.59 -9.07
C ASN A 182 6.61 23.12 -8.87
N ASN A 183 7.37 23.55 -7.84
CA ASN A 183 7.54 24.99 -7.51
C ASN A 183 8.49 25.75 -8.46
N LEU A 184 9.19 25.07 -9.37
CA LEU A 184 10.18 25.66 -10.27
C LEU A 184 9.87 25.24 -11.71
N THR A 185 9.15 26.11 -12.41
CA THR A 185 9.05 26.19 -13.88
C THR A 185 8.82 24.86 -14.63
N THR A 186 7.55 24.64 -15.01
CA THR A 186 7.20 24.01 -16.29
C THR A 186 7.31 22.49 -16.39
N VAL A 187 6.91 21.74 -15.36
CA VAL A 187 6.35 20.41 -15.60
C VAL A 187 4.85 20.59 -15.64
N ALA A 188 4.26 20.84 -16.81
CA ALA A 188 2.80 20.93 -16.97
C ALA A 188 2.35 19.87 -17.96
N TYR A 189 2.37 18.62 -17.50
CA TYR A 189 1.64 17.57 -18.18
C TYR A 189 0.24 17.53 -17.60
N THR A 190 -0.76 17.80 -18.43
CA THR A 190 -2.14 17.94 -18.00
C THR A 190 -3.03 16.97 -18.76
N ILE A 191 -4.10 16.54 -18.09
CA ILE A 191 -5.19 15.80 -18.72
C ILE A 191 -6.52 16.38 -18.22
N PRO A 192 -7.45 16.74 -19.12
CA PRO A 192 -8.71 17.33 -18.72
C PRO A 192 -9.53 16.34 -17.88
N LEU A 193 -10.25 16.90 -16.91
CA LEU A 193 -11.21 16.17 -16.10
C LEU A 193 -12.62 16.55 -16.56
N THR A 194 -13.37 15.54 -16.97
CA THR A 194 -14.74 15.66 -17.44
C THR A 194 -15.64 14.84 -16.55
N GLN A 195 -16.86 15.32 -16.32
CA GLN A 195 -17.86 14.56 -15.56
C GLN A 195 -18.10 13.17 -16.17
N GLY A 196 -18.27 12.18 -15.30
CA GLY A 196 -18.61 10.81 -15.69
C GLY A 196 -19.22 10.02 -14.54
N ASP A 197 -20.03 9.01 -14.87
CA ASP A 197 -20.78 8.22 -13.89
C ASP A 197 -19.92 7.16 -13.19
N ASN A 198 -18.78 6.80 -13.78
CA ASN A 198 -17.93 5.70 -13.33
C ASN A 198 -16.55 6.20 -12.91
N TYR A 199 -15.92 5.43 -12.03
CA TYR A 199 -14.49 5.60 -11.76
C TYR A 199 -13.68 5.32 -13.02
N GLU A 200 -12.67 6.15 -13.24
CA GLU A 200 -11.71 6.03 -14.33
C GLU A 200 -10.28 6.26 -13.83
N VAL A 201 -9.30 5.79 -14.58
CA VAL A 201 -7.90 6.12 -14.33
C VAL A 201 -7.44 7.19 -15.31
N LYS A 202 -7.03 8.35 -14.80
CA LYS A 202 -6.35 9.36 -15.59
C LYS A 202 -4.86 9.15 -15.46
N THR A 203 -4.14 9.10 -16.59
CA THR A 203 -2.72 8.76 -16.63
C THR A 203 -1.95 9.78 -17.44
N ILE A 204 -0.77 10.14 -16.94
CA ILE A 204 0.19 11.03 -17.58
C ILE A 204 1.55 10.33 -17.57
N SER A 205 2.07 9.99 -18.75
CA SER A 205 3.43 9.43 -18.88
C SER A 205 4.37 10.46 -19.51
N PHE A 206 5.51 10.68 -18.86
CA PHE A 206 6.45 11.72 -19.25
C PHE A 206 7.90 11.39 -18.85
N THR A 207 8.86 12.09 -19.45
CA THR A 207 10.27 12.05 -19.01
C THR A 207 10.61 13.36 -18.33
N ALA A 208 11.10 13.30 -17.10
CA ALA A 208 11.53 14.49 -16.38
C ALA A 208 12.78 15.07 -17.06
N THR A 209 12.76 16.35 -17.41
CA THR A 209 13.90 17.04 -18.02
C THR A 209 14.96 17.41 -17.00
N ASP A 210 14.51 17.70 -15.78
CA ASP A 210 15.32 18.22 -14.70
C ASP A 210 14.99 17.48 -13.39
N ASP A 211 15.91 17.57 -12.44
CA ASP A 211 15.63 17.20 -11.06
C ASP A 211 14.60 18.19 -10.50
N ALA A 212 13.52 17.69 -9.91
CA ALA A 212 12.45 18.51 -9.40
C ALA A 212 12.08 18.12 -7.97
N ASP A 213 12.19 19.07 -7.05
CA ASP A 213 11.71 18.94 -5.68
C ASP A 213 10.32 19.58 -5.51
N SER A 214 9.67 19.33 -4.36
CA SER A 214 8.35 19.87 -4.03
C SER A 214 7.27 19.53 -5.07
N VAL A 215 7.35 18.31 -5.61
CA VAL A 215 6.46 17.84 -6.68
C VAL A 215 5.09 17.45 -6.11
N LEU A 216 4.04 17.73 -6.87
CA LEU A 216 2.66 17.41 -6.53
C LEU A 216 1.96 16.72 -7.69
N LEU A 217 1.05 15.81 -7.34
CA LEU A 217 -0.02 15.34 -8.22
C LEU A 217 -1.29 16.09 -7.84
N GLU A 218 -1.81 16.93 -8.72
CA GLU A 218 -2.87 17.88 -8.37
C GLU A 218 -4.06 17.79 -9.31
N ILE A 219 -5.25 17.97 -8.77
CA ILE A 219 -6.41 18.41 -9.52
C ILE A 219 -6.55 19.93 -9.36
N ILE A 220 -6.76 20.62 -10.48
CA ILE A 220 -6.79 22.08 -10.54
C ILE A 220 -8.07 22.56 -11.22
N ALA A 221 -8.65 23.61 -10.64
CA ALA A 221 -9.76 24.36 -11.20
C ALA A 221 -9.43 25.87 -11.15
N GLY A 222 -9.16 26.46 -12.31
CA GLY A 222 -8.84 27.89 -12.46
C GLY A 222 -9.78 28.57 -13.46
N ASN A 223 -9.69 29.89 -13.58
CA ASN A 223 -10.47 30.70 -14.53
C ASN A 223 -11.99 30.47 -14.41
N GLY A 224 -12.51 30.40 -13.19
CA GLY A 224 -13.93 30.14 -12.91
C GLY A 224 -14.35 28.68 -13.08
N SER A 225 -13.42 27.74 -13.27
CA SER A 225 -13.71 26.31 -13.30
C SER A 225 -14.00 25.78 -11.89
N SER A 226 -14.76 24.69 -11.81
CA SER A 226 -15.02 23.96 -10.57
C SER A 226 -15.05 22.46 -10.82
N LEU A 227 -14.80 21.68 -9.77
CA LEU A 227 -14.75 20.22 -9.82
C LEU A 227 -15.25 19.64 -8.49
N SER A 228 -16.10 18.61 -8.59
CA SER A 228 -16.40 17.69 -7.50
C SER A 228 -16.02 16.28 -7.95
N ALA A 229 -15.26 15.55 -7.15
CA ALA A 229 -14.78 14.22 -7.51
C ALA A 229 -14.55 13.32 -6.29
N ASP A 230 -14.70 12.01 -6.49
CA ASP A 230 -14.31 10.98 -5.54
C ASP A 230 -13.01 10.33 -6.01
N ILE A 231 -11.99 10.27 -5.14
CA ILE A 231 -10.66 9.77 -5.47
C ILE A 231 -10.32 8.59 -4.58
N LYS A 232 -9.98 7.46 -5.20
CA LYS A 232 -9.59 6.22 -4.51
C LYS A 232 -8.09 6.04 -4.38
N GLY A 233 -7.30 6.77 -5.17
CA GLY A 233 -5.86 6.68 -5.07
C GLY A 233 -5.11 7.57 -6.04
N TRP A 234 -3.91 7.92 -5.63
CA TRP A 234 -2.93 8.68 -6.41
C TRP A 234 -1.65 7.84 -6.54
N LYS A 235 -1.00 7.87 -7.70
CA LYS A 235 0.28 7.20 -7.88
C LYS A 235 1.20 7.95 -8.82
N ILE A 236 2.47 8.00 -8.48
CA ILE A 236 3.54 8.27 -9.44
C ILE A 236 4.59 7.15 -9.32
N GLU A 237 5.06 6.65 -10.46
CA GLU A 237 6.03 5.55 -10.50
C GLU A 237 7.00 5.71 -11.67
N GLU A 238 8.22 5.17 -11.54
CA GLU A 238 9.16 5.11 -12.66
C GLU A 238 8.68 4.10 -13.71
N GLY A 239 8.72 4.47 -14.98
CA GLY A 239 8.28 3.67 -16.11
C GLY A 239 7.22 4.36 -16.97
N LYS A 240 6.76 3.66 -18.01
CA LYS A 240 5.81 4.19 -19.02
C LYS A 240 4.35 3.83 -18.77
N ASN A 241 4.10 2.85 -17.89
CA ASN A 241 2.80 2.25 -17.66
C ASN A 241 2.40 2.45 -16.20
N GLN A 242 1.12 2.78 -15.98
CA GLN A 242 0.53 2.84 -14.65
C GLN A 242 0.30 1.43 -14.10
N THR A 243 0.47 1.27 -12.80
CA THR A 243 0.17 0.06 -12.03
C THR A 243 -0.66 0.39 -10.78
N LEU A 244 -1.47 1.45 -10.85
CA LEU A 244 -2.45 1.81 -9.83
C LEU A 244 -3.71 0.94 -9.94
N VAL A 245 -4.22 0.77 -11.16
CA VAL A 245 -5.42 -0.03 -11.44
C VAL A 245 -5.22 -1.00 -12.59
N TYR A 246 -6.05 -2.04 -12.64
CA TYR A 246 -6.20 -2.93 -13.79
C TYR A 246 -7.68 -3.02 -14.16
N GLN A 247 -7.96 -3.38 -15.40
CA GLN A 247 -9.31 -3.72 -15.85
C GLN A 247 -9.48 -5.23 -15.73
N ASP A 248 -10.51 -5.67 -15.03
CA ASP A 248 -10.87 -7.09 -14.93
C ASP A 248 -11.60 -7.60 -16.18
N ASP A 249 -11.90 -8.89 -16.21
CA ASP A 249 -12.55 -9.56 -17.35
C ASP A 249 -13.97 -9.04 -17.62
N GLU A 250 -14.61 -8.41 -16.62
CA GLU A 250 -15.92 -7.78 -16.72
C GLU A 250 -15.84 -6.30 -17.13
N SER A 251 -14.65 -5.81 -17.47
CA SER A 251 -14.38 -4.42 -17.80
C SER A 251 -14.53 -3.43 -16.64
N ASN A 252 -14.52 -3.90 -15.39
CA ASN A 252 -14.49 -3.03 -14.24
C ASN A 252 -13.05 -2.68 -13.87
N LEU A 253 -12.83 -1.44 -13.40
CA LEU A 253 -11.52 -1.01 -12.91
C LEU A 253 -11.36 -1.41 -11.44
N GLN A 254 -10.31 -2.16 -11.17
CA GLN A 254 -9.93 -2.63 -9.84
C GLN A 254 -8.56 -2.07 -9.47
N MET A 255 -8.36 -1.72 -8.19
CA MET A 255 -7.03 -1.33 -7.72
C MET A 255 -6.11 -2.55 -7.68
N ILE A 256 -4.89 -2.38 -8.20
CA ILE A 256 -3.84 -3.37 -7.99
C ILE A 256 -3.36 -3.24 -6.54
N SER A 257 -3.07 -4.37 -5.89
CA SER A 257 -2.47 -4.36 -4.56
C SER A 257 -1.14 -3.59 -4.58
N GLN A 258 -1.08 -2.43 -3.92
CA GLN A 258 0.16 -1.65 -3.81
C GLN A 258 1.00 -2.17 -2.63
N GLN A 259 2.33 -2.26 -2.81
CA GLN A 259 3.22 -2.55 -1.68
C GLN A 259 3.15 -1.45 -0.59
N ASP A 260 2.86 -0.21 -1.01
CA ASP A 260 2.80 0.98 -0.15
C ASP A 260 1.41 1.24 0.47
N MET A 261 0.41 0.38 0.25
CA MET A 261 -0.90 0.47 0.93
C MET A 261 -0.78 0.39 2.46
N LYS A 262 0.40 0.04 2.95
CA LYS A 262 0.71 -0.16 4.35
C LYS A 262 1.54 0.96 4.94
N ILE A 263 1.78 2.12 4.31
CA ILE A 263 2.74 3.08 4.88
C ILE A 263 2.39 3.57 6.30
N GLY A 264 1.11 3.73 6.64
CA GLY A 264 0.68 4.04 8.02
C GLY A 264 0.71 2.83 8.94
N LEU A 265 0.50 1.63 8.40
CA LEU A 265 0.74 0.39 9.14
C LEU A 265 2.23 0.17 9.38
N GLN A 266 3.11 0.52 8.43
CA GLN A 266 4.55 0.46 8.51
C GLN A 266 5.07 1.54 9.46
N LEU A 267 4.53 2.76 9.43
CA LEU A 267 4.86 3.80 10.41
C LEU A 267 4.36 3.41 11.80
N ALA A 268 3.13 2.91 11.93
CA ALA A 268 2.63 2.39 13.19
C ALA A 268 3.51 1.24 13.67
N GLU A 269 3.86 0.28 12.80
CA GLU A 269 4.79 -0.82 13.08
C GLU A 269 6.15 -0.29 13.55
N CYS A 270 6.75 0.67 12.84
CA CYS A 270 7.99 1.35 13.23
C CYS A 270 7.85 2.05 14.59
N GLN A 271 6.75 2.76 14.84
CA GLN A 271 6.47 3.42 16.12
C GLN A 271 6.24 2.44 17.28
N ARG A 272 5.96 1.15 16.99
CA ARG A 272 5.97 0.09 18.02
C ARG A 272 7.38 -0.34 18.42
N TYR A 273 8.39 -0.02 17.62
CA TYR A 273 9.80 -0.29 17.90
C TYR A 273 10.55 0.95 18.39
N GLN A 274 10.20 2.15 17.91
CA GLN A 274 10.91 3.37 18.27
C GLN A 274 10.00 4.59 18.39
N VAL A 275 10.14 5.35 19.48
CA VAL A 275 9.48 6.64 19.69
C VAL A 275 10.53 7.68 20.06
N VAL A 276 10.52 8.82 19.35
CA VAL A 276 11.46 9.93 19.57
C VAL A 276 10.72 11.14 20.12
N TYR A 277 11.18 11.65 21.26
CA TYR A 277 10.71 12.90 21.86
C TYR A 277 11.76 13.99 21.66
N SER A 278 11.50 14.90 20.73
CA SER A 278 12.34 16.07 20.50
C SER A 278 12.04 17.16 21.51
N MET A 279 13.07 17.60 22.22
CA MET A 279 12.97 18.58 23.28
C MET A 279 13.70 19.88 22.92
N VAL A 280 13.04 21.02 23.13
CA VAL A 280 13.60 22.35 23.00
C VAL A 280 14.11 22.82 24.36
N GLN A 281 15.08 23.74 24.33
CA GLN A 281 15.62 24.34 25.53
C GLN A 281 14.51 24.94 26.41
N SER A 282 14.59 24.66 27.70
CA SER A 282 13.66 25.06 28.76
C SER A 282 12.21 24.55 28.60
N GLY A 283 11.96 23.63 27.66
CA GLY A 283 10.65 23.01 27.50
C GLY A 283 10.34 22.03 28.64
N LEU A 284 9.08 21.99 29.07
CA LEU A 284 8.55 21.05 30.06
C LEU A 284 7.79 19.94 29.32
N TYR A 285 8.17 18.69 29.54
CA TYR A 285 7.68 17.58 28.71
C TYR A 285 6.80 16.59 29.46
N PHE A 286 7.28 16.11 30.60
CA PHE A 286 6.66 15.00 31.31
C PHE A 286 6.55 15.32 32.79
N MET A 287 5.50 14.84 33.43
CA MET A 287 5.25 15.04 34.85
C MET A 287 5.29 13.70 35.58
N GLY A 288 5.82 13.72 36.80
CA GLY A 288 5.83 12.56 37.66
C GLY A 288 5.81 12.88 39.14
N LEU A 289 5.84 11.83 39.93
CA LEU A 289 5.76 11.88 41.39
C LEU A 289 7.01 11.24 42.00
N ALA A 290 7.63 11.96 42.93
CA ALA A 290 8.73 11.43 43.73
C ALA A 290 8.23 10.34 44.69
N ARG A 291 8.78 9.14 44.55
CA ARG A 291 8.48 7.98 45.41
C ARG A 291 9.34 7.94 46.66
N SER A 292 10.52 8.56 46.60
CA SER A 292 11.47 8.71 47.68
C SER A 292 12.20 10.06 47.54
N THR A 293 13.24 10.27 48.35
CA THR A 293 14.13 11.42 48.20
C THR A 293 15.12 11.32 47.03
N THR A 294 15.11 10.18 46.32
CA THR A 294 16.07 9.90 45.23
C THR A 294 15.43 9.43 43.93
N LEU A 295 14.15 9.03 43.95
CA LEU A 295 13.47 8.41 42.82
C LEU A 295 12.17 9.15 42.48
N CYS A 296 12.04 9.53 41.22
CA CYS A 296 10.81 10.05 40.62
C CYS A 296 10.28 9.06 39.57
N THR A 297 8.98 8.76 39.61
CA THR A 297 8.32 7.96 38.58
C THR A 297 7.55 8.86 37.64
N ILE A 298 7.86 8.77 36.34
CA ILE A 298 7.29 9.62 35.30
C ILE A 298 6.54 8.76 34.30
N MET A 299 5.33 9.18 33.92
CA MET A 299 4.54 8.50 32.90
C MET A 299 4.64 9.28 31.58
N ILE A 300 5.01 8.58 30.50
CA ILE A 300 5.04 9.13 29.15
C ILE A 300 4.02 8.40 28.28
N THR A 301 3.28 9.14 27.46
CA THR A 301 2.31 8.59 26.52
C THR A 301 2.98 8.22 25.21
N THR A 302 2.70 7.03 24.69
CA THR A 302 3.16 6.58 23.38
C THR A 302 2.02 6.62 22.37
N PRO A 303 2.27 7.00 21.10
CA PRO A 303 1.23 7.05 20.07
C PRO A 303 0.56 5.68 19.84
N VAL A 304 1.36 4.61 19.95
CA VAL A 304 0.94 3.22 19.82
C VAL A 304 1.55 2.34 20.93
N PRO A 305 0.98 1.16 21.21
CA PRO A 305 1.59 0.19 22.11
C PRO A 305 2.94 -0.32 21.60
N LEU A 306 3.99 -0.08 22.37
CA LEU A 306 5.32 -0.64 22.10
C LEU A 306 5.27 -2.17 22.10
N ARG A 307 6.09 -2.80 21.26
CA ARG A 307 6.08 -4.26 21.08
C ARG A 307 6.79 -5.01 22.21
N VAL A 308 7.80 -4.39 22.79
CA VAL A 308 8.65 -4.92 23.86
C VAL A 308 8.99 -3.80 24.85
N ASN A 309 9.51 -4.16 26.01
CA ASN A 309 10.03 -3.19 26.98
C ASN A 309 11.13 -2.34 26.30
N PRO A 310 10.99 -1.00 26.23
CA PRO A 310 11.97 -0.15 25.57
C PRO A 310 13.24 -0.02 26.41
N SER A 311 14.37 0.06 25.72
CA SER A 311 15.55 0.76 26.20
C SER A 311 15.32 2.28 26.07
N ILE A 312 15.93 3.05 26.97
CA ILE A 312 15.84 4.50 26.96
C ILE A 312 17.21 5.05 26.63
N GLU A 313 17.28 5.86 25.57
CA GLU A 313 18.46 6.62 25.21
C GLU A 313 18.16 8.11 25.41
N ALA A 314 18.84 8.72 26.37
CA ALA A 314 18.68 10.12 26.71
C ALA A 314 19.99 10.68 27.27
N ASP A 315 20.34 11.90 26.87
CA ASP A 315 21.42 12.64 27.50
C ASP A 315 20.95 13.22 28.85
N CYS A 316 21.22 12.50 29.94
CA CYS A 316 20.86 12.95 31.29
C CYS A 316 21.53 14.28 31.68
N SER A 317 22.65 14.65 31.05
CA SER A 317 23.32 15.93 31.33
C SER A 317 22.54 17.12 30.74
N ALA A 318 21.79 16.88 29.65
CA ALA A 318 20.93 17.85 28.99
C ALA A 318 19.51 17.91 29.59
N LEU A 319 19.19 17.08 30.59
CA LEU A 319 17.88 17.01 31.24
C LEU A 319 17.97 17.33 32.74
N GLU A 320 16.86 17.74 33.33
CA GLU A 320 16.70 17.92 34.77
C GLU A 320 15.27 17.67 35.23
N LEU A 321 15.11 17.45 36.52
CA LEU A 321 13.81 17.56 37.18
C LEU A 321 13.61 19.00 37.66
N PHE A 322 12.38 19.49 37.54
CA PHE A 322 11.99 20.83 37.94
C PHE A 322 10.70 20.77 38.76
N ASP A 323 10.70 21.39 39.95
CA ASP A 323 9.53 21.42 40.86
C ASP A 323 8.69 22.71 40.73
N GLY A 324 9.07 23.61 39.80
CA GLY A 324 8.49 24.96 39.67
C GLY A 324 9.40 26.06 40.24
N VAL A 325 10.39 25.71 41.06
CA VAL A 325 11.30 26.65 41.73
C VAL A 325 12.76 26.20 41.61
N ASN A 326 13.04 24.94 41.92
CA ASN A 326 14.36 24.35 41.98
C ASN A 326 14.59 23.36 40.84
N GLU A 327 15.86 23.20 40.50
CA GLU A 327 16.35 22.32 39.45
C GLU A 327 17.19 21.21 40.07
N TYR A 328 16.93 19.98 39.66
CA TYR A 328 17.58 18.80 40.20
C TYR A 328 18.22 18.00 39.07
N ALA A 329 19.53 17.77 39.19
CA ALA A 329 20.28 17.02 38.18
C ALA A 329 19.83 15.56 38.14
N ILE A 330 19.59 15.05 36.93
CA ILE A 330 19.22 13.65 36.72
C ILE A 330 20.49 12.80 36.66
N SER A 331 20.56 11.77 37.50
CA SER A 331 21.68 10.80 37.50
C SER A 331 21.43 9.64 36.54
N SER A 332 20.19 9.19 36.40
CA SER A 332 19.82 8.15 35.44
C SER A 332 18.34 8.19 35.11
N ILE A 333 18.02 7.74 33.89
CA ILE A 333 16.65 7.46 33.43
C ILE A 333 16.61 6.00 33.02
N SER A 334 15.68 5.22 33.56
CA SER A 334 15.52 3.81 33.24
C SER A 334 14.06 3.41 33.10
N PHE A 335 13.82 2.32 32.37
CA PHE A 335 12.49 1.77 32.17
C PHE A 335 11.97 1.18 33.49
N TYR A 336 10.72 1.48 33.85
CA TYR A 336 10.06 0.92 35.02
C TYR A 336 8.96 -0.09 34.64
N THR A 337 7.98 0.34 33.86
CA THR A 337 6.89 -0.52 33.38
C THR A 337 6.22 0.07 32.15
N MET A 338 5.33 -0.67 31.49
CA MET A 338 4.49 -0.15 30.41
C MET A 338 3.07 -0.69 30.51
N SER A 339 2.11 0.09 30.01
CA SER A 339 0.74 -0.31 29.73
C SER A 339 0.45 -0.17 28.23
N GLN A 340 -0.80 -0.25 27.78
CA GLN A 340 -1.14 -0.20 26.36
C GLN A 340 -0.52 1.00 25.63
N ASN A 341 -0.66 2.23 26.12
CA ASN A 341 -0.15 3.43 25.43
C ASN A 341 0.67 4.33 26.35
N GLN A 342 1.28 3.74 27.39
CA GLN A 342 2.07 4.48 28.36
C GLN A 342 3.31 3.69 28.75
N VAL A 343 4.42 4.40 28.90
CA VAL A 343 5.65 3.88 29.49
C VAL A 343 5.90 4.67 30.77
N ALA A 344 6.23 3.95 31.84
CA ALA A 344 6.68 4.52 33.08
C ALA A 344 8.21 4.50 33.12
N LEU A 345 8.82 5.62 33.49
CA LEU A 345 10.26 5.76 33.67
C LEU A 345 10.57 5.93 35.16
N SER A 346 11.69 5.36 35.59
CA SER A 346 12.37 5.67 36.84
C SER A 346 13.42 6.73 36.57
N VAL A 347 13.31 7.89 37.20
CA VAL A 347 14.26 8.99 37.08
C VAL A 347 14.92 9.20 38.44
N GLU A 348 16.23 9.01 38.50
CA GLU A 348 17.00 9.20 39.72
C GLU A 348 17.58 10.61 39.78
N SER A 349 17.48 11.23 40.95
CA SER A 349 18.01 12.56 41.23
C SER A 349 18.15 12.75 42.73
N ALA A 350 19.13 13.52 43.20
CA ALA A 350 19.32 13.78 44.62
C ALA A 350 18.45 14.95 45.13
N GLY A 351 17.96 14.86 46.36
CA GLY A 351 17.32 15.98 47.04
C GLY A 351 15.82 16.14 46.75
N LEU A 352 15.16 15.08 46.25
CA LEU A 352 13.72 15.11 46.02
C LEU A 352 12.95 15.08 47.35
N THR A 353 11.72 15.59 47.32
CA THR A 353 10.76 15.48 48.42
C THR A 353 9.77 14.37 48.09
N GLN A 354 9.67 13.35 48.94
CA GLN A 354 8.73 12.25 48.74
C GLN A 354 7.29 12.79 48.64
N GLY A 355 6.56 12.36 47.60
CA GLY A 355 5.22 12.86 47.27
C GLY A 355 5.21 14.16 46.45
N GLY A 356 6.37 14.79 46.23
CA GLY A 356 6.51 15.98 45.39
C GLY A 356 6.25 15.68 43.91
N VAL A 357 5.73 16.67 43.20
CA VAL A 357 5.51 16.63 41.75
C VAL A 357 6.71 17.26 41.06
N TYR A 358 7.23 16.57 40.05
CA TYR A 358 8.40 17.01 39.29
C TYR A 358 8.13 16.90 37.79
N LEU A 359 8.70 17.85 37.03
CA LEU A 359 8.64 17.90 35.58
C LEU A 359 10.01 17.58 34.99
N ILE A 360 10.09 16.76 33.93
CA ILE A 360 11.29 16.73 33.10
C ILE A 360 11.35 18.02 32.29
N ARG A 361 12.47 18.71 32.43
CA ARG A 361 12.82 19.91 31.67
C ARG A 361 14.11 19.65 30.90
N ALA A 362 14.19 20.17 29.68
CA ALA A 362 15.42 20.10 28.89
C ALA A 362 16.26 21.38 29.10
N LYS A 363 17.53 21.24 29.51
CA LYS A 363 18.47 22.37 29.67
C LYS A 363 18.90 22.96 28.34
N ASN A 364 19.01 22.08 27.34
CA ASN A 364 19.40 22.38 25.96
C ASN A 364 18.46 21.63 25.01
N ALA A 365 18.48 22.00 23.73
CA ALA A 365 17.80 21.19 22.72
C ALA A 365 18.40 19.77 22.70
N THR A 366 17.57 18.75 22.89
CA THR A 366 18.00 17.35 23.00
C THR A 366 16.88 16.42 22.55
N GLN A 367 17.14 15.11 22.52
CA GLN A 367 16.16 14.08 22.22
C GLN A 367 16.19 12.99 23.28
N MET A 368 15.02 12.43 23.56
CA MET A 368 14.88 11.18 24.30
C MET A 368 14.25 10.14 23.37
N LEU A 369 14.89 8.98 23.28
CA LEU A 369 14.45 7.88 22.45
C LEU A 369 13.99 6.72 23.33
N LEU A 370 12.81 6.18 23.03
CA LEU A 370 12.40 4.85 23.47
C LEU A 370 12.68 3.90 22.33
N ASN A 371 13.54 2.92 22.53
CA ASN A 371 13.97 2.00 21.48
C ASN A 371 13.82 0.55 21.92
N SER A 372 13.17 -0.28 21.12
CA SER A 372 13.23 -1.72 21.26
C SER A 372 14.56 -2.24 20.73
N ASN A 373 15.52 -2.51 21.61
CA ASN A 373 16.70 -3.27 21.22
C ASN A 373 16.25 -4.72 20.96
N ILE A 374 16.11 -5.09 19.68
CA ILE A 374 15.95 -6.48 19.22
C ILE A 374 17.22 -6.88 18.48
#